data_AF-A0A2V8MY65-F1
#
_entry.id   AF-A0A2V8MY65-F1
#
_cell.length_a   1.000
_cell.length_b   1.000
_cell.length_c   1.000
_cell.angle_alpha   90.00
_cell.angle_beta   90.00
_cell.angle_gamma   90.00
#
_symmetry.space_group_name_H-M   'P 1'
#
loop_
_entity.id
_entity.type
_entity.pdbx_description
1 polymer ?
#
loop_
_entity_poly.entity_id
_entity_poly.type
_entity_poly.pdbx_seq_one_letter_code
_entity_poly.pdbx_strand_id
1 'polypeptide(L)'
;GINGAVNTKGEGDSTWEHFDDTVYGGDFLANQPPARAMCEMAPAIIYLFDRMGVPFSRTKEGLLDFRRFGGTKHHRTAFAGASTGQQLLYALDEQVRRFEVAGKVQKYEGWEMMSLALDDHQVCRGLVAMNLRSLELKAFPADA
;
A
#
# COMPACT_ATOMS: atom_id res chain seq x y z
N GLY A 1 -4.24 -4.47 -9.46
CA GLY A 1 -5.02 -3.23 -9.58
C GLY A 1 -5.29 -2.70 -8.19
N ILE A 2 -5.67 -1.45 -8.06
CA ILE A 2 -5.99 -0.80 -6.78
C ILE A 2 -7.38 -0.17 -6.93
N ASN A 3 -8.29 -0.47 -6.01
CA ASN A 3 -9.64 0.11 -6.03
C ASN A 3 -9.65 1.48 -5.37
N GLY A 4 -10.29 2.45 -6.01
CA GLY A 4 -10.55 3.77 -5.43
C GLY A 4 -11.60 4.52 -6.23
N ALA A 5 -12.61 5.05 -5.53
CA ALA A 5 -13.76 5.70 -6.14
C ALA A 5 -13.42 7.11 -6.66
N VAL A 6 -12.73 7.16 -7.80
CA VAL A 6 -12.36 8.40 -8.50
C VAL A 6 -13.50 8.89 -9.40
N ASN A 7 -14.37 7.98 -9.86
CA ASN A 7 -15.56 8.26 -10.68
C ASN A 7 -15.28 9.02 -12.01
N THR A 8 -14.12 8.83 -12.63
CA THR A 8 -13.79 9.49 -13.93
C THR A 8 -14.69 9.01 -15.08
N LYS A 9 -15.35 7.86 -14.94
CA LYS A 9 -16.29 7.30 -15.91
C LYS A 9 -17.71 7.87 -15.79
N GLY A 10 -18.00 8.68 -14.77
CA GLY A 10 -19.32 9.30 -14.59
C GLY A 10 -20.42 8.33 -14.18
N GLU A 11 -20.08 7.22 -13.51
CA GLU A 11 -21.03 6.18 -13.11
C GLU A 11 -21.77 6.49 -11.79
N GLY A 12 -21.46 7.63 -11.17
CA GLY A 12 -21.98 7.99 -9.84
C GLY A 12 -21.26 7.27 -8.70
N ASP A 13 -20.03 6.77 -8.95
CA ASP A 13 -19.24 6.09 -7.93
C ASP A 13 -18.85 7.03 -6.78
N SER A 14 -18.75 6.47 -5.57
CA SER A 14 -18.40 7.22 -4.37
C SER A 14 -17.59 6.36 -3.39
N THR A 15 -16.90 7.01 -2.46
CA THR A 15 -16.17 6.31 -1.39
C THR A 15 -17.11 5.50 -0.49
N TRP A 16 -18.37 5.91 -0.39
CA TRP A 16 -19.41 5.15 0.30
C TRP A 16 -19.77 3.84 -0.43
N GLU A 17 -19.97 3.89 -1.75
CA GLU A 17 -20.24 2.67 -2.55
C GLU A 17 -19.03 1.71 -2.53
N HIS A 18 -17.80 2.25 -2.51
CA HIS A 18 -16.61 1.44 -2.34
C HIS A 18 -16.55 0.79 -0.94
N PHE A 19 -16.93 1.53 0.09
CA PHE A 19 -17.00 1.01 1.46
C PHE A 19 -18.09 -0.06 1.60
N ASP A 20 -19.28 0.15 1.03
CA ASP A 20 -20.37 -0.82 1.02
C ASP A 20 -19.94 -2.14 0.35
N ASP A 21 -19.38 -2.06 -0.87
CA ASP A 21 -18.82 -3.23 -1.56
C ASP A 21 -17.74 -3.94 -0.71
N THR A 22 -16.94 -3.19 0.05
CA THR A 22 -15.89 -3.73 0.93
C THR A 22 -16.47 -4.46 2.14
N VAL A 23 -17.53 -3.92 2.76
CA VAL A 23 -18.20 -4.53 3.91
C VAL A 23 -18.91 -5.82 3.50
N TYR A 24 -19.68 -5.77 2.41
CA TYR A 24 -20.34 -6.96 1.86
C TYR A 24 -19.32 -8.01 1.39
N GLY A 25 -18.26 -7.58 0.68
CA GLY A 25 -17.21 -8.48 0.22
C GLY A 25 -16.39 -9.11 1.36
N GLY A 26 -16.33 -8.45 2.51
CA GLY A 26 -15.72 -8.97 3.74
C GLY A 26 -16.66 -9.77 4.63
N ASP A 27 -17.87 -10.11 4.16
CA ASP A 27 -18.90 -10.83 4.92
C ASP A 27 -19.19 -10.18 6.28
N PHE A 28 -19.15 -8.84 6.33
CA PHE A 28 -19.35 -8.02 7.54
C PHE A 28 -18.33 -8.25 8.67
N LEU A 29 -17.28 -9.04 8.45
CA LEU A 29 -16.21 -9.30 9.43
C LEU A 29 -15.15 -8.20 9.47
N ALA A 30 -15.14 -7.32 8.47
CA ALA A 30 -14.22 -6.19 8.43
C ALA A 30 -14.49 -5.19 9.55
N ASN A 31 -13.43 -4.73 10.22
CA ASN A 31 -13.54 -3.59 11.13
C ASN A 31 -13.90 -2.33 10.31
N GLN A 32 -15.13 -1.85 10.47
CA GLN A 32 -15.72 -0.89 9.55
C GLN A 32 -15.09 0.50 9.58
N PRO A 33 -14.77 1.13 10.74
CA PRO A 33 -14.08 2.41 10.76
C PRO A 33 -12.77 2.47 9.95
N PRO A 34 -11.78 1.56 10.12
CA PRO A 34 -10.58 1.58 9.28
C PRO A 34 -10.86 1.19 7.83
N ALA A 35 -11.83 0.31 7.55
CA ALA A 35 -12.21 -0.01 6.17
C ALA A 35 -12.80 1.22 5.45
N ARG A 36 -13.64 2.00 6.12
CA ARG A 36 -14.17 3.27 5.61
C ARG A 36 -13.04 4.26 5.34
N ALA A 37 -12.14 4.46 6.30
CA ALA A 37 -10.99 5.34 6.13
C ALA A 37 -10.10 4.92 4.95
N MET A 38 -9.88 3.60 4.77
CA MET A 38 -9.19 3.06 3.60
C MET A 38 -9.89 3.44 2.30
N CYS A 39 -11.21 3.25 2.20
CA CYS A 39 -12.00 3.60 1.01
C CYS A 39 -12.02 5.10 0.72
N GLU A 40 -12.07 5.95 1.75
CA GLU A 40 -12.00 7.42 1.65
C GLU A 40 -10.62 7.89 1.15
N MET A 41 -9.54 7.24 1.60
CA MET A 41 -8.17 7.60 1.21
C MET A 41 -7.75 7.04 -0.16
N ALA A 42 -8.39 5.97 -0.63
CA ALA A 42 -7.99 5.27 -1.84
C ALA A 42 -7.84 6.16 -3.09
N PRO A 43 -8.75 7.12 -3.41
CA PRO A 43 -8.56 8.04 -4.53
C PRO A 43 -7.27 8.85 -4.44
N ALA A 44 -6.93 9.36 -3.25
CA ALA A 44 -5.71 10.13 -3.04
C ALA A 44 -4.46 9.27 -3.23
N ILE A 45 -4.49 8.02 -2.77
CA ILE A 45 -3.40 7.05 -2.96
C ILE A 45 -3.20 6.72 -4.45
N ILE A 46 -4.26 6.58 -5.25
CA ILE A 46 -4.15 6.40 -6.71
C ILE A 46 -3.40 7.56 -7.34
N TYR A 47 -3.81 8.79 -7.03
CA TYR A 47 -3.15 9.98 -7.56
C TYR A 47 -1.72 10.16 -7.04
N LEU A 48 -1.43 9.73 -5.81
CA LEU A 48 -0.07 9.71 -5.27
C LEU A 48 0.83 8.81 -6.13
N PHE A 49 0.40 7.58 -6.38
CA PHE A 49 1.15 6.65 -7.21
C PHE A 49 1.31 7.13 -8.65
N ASP A 50 0.27 7.76 -9.21
CA ASP A 50 0.34 8.38 -10.53
C ASP A 50 1.44 9.46 -10.60
N ARG A 51 1.51 10.32 -9.56
CA ARG A 51 2.56 11.35 -9.44
C ARG A 51 3.94 10.79 -9.11
N MET A 52 4.02 9.61 -8.49
CA MET A 52 5.27 8.89 -8.29
C MET A 52 5.78 8.22 -9.57
N GLY A 53 5.04 8.32 -10.69
CA GLY A 53 5.46 7.80 -11.99
C GLY A 53 5.00 6.38 -12.28
N VAL A 54 4.08 5.82 -11.48
CA VAL A 54 3.48 4.52 -11.79
C VAL A 54 2.77 4.62 -13.15
N PRO A 55 3.12 3.77 -14.13
CA PRO A 55 2.56 3.84 -15.48
C PRO A 55 1.18 3.19 -15.53
N PHE A 56 0.22 3.79 -14.83
CA PHE A 56 -1.18 3.37 -14.93
C PHE A 56 -1.66 3.49 -16.39
N SER A 57 -2.46 2.50 -16.78
CA SER A 57 -3.12 2.47 -18.08
C SER A 57 -3.99 3.71 -18.26
N ARG A 58 -4.02 4.23 -19.49
CA ARG A 58 -4.69 5.47 -19.83
C ARG A 58 -5.80 5.24 -20.85
N THR A 59 -6.82 6.10 -20.82
CA THR A 59 -7.79 6.21 -21.89
C THR A 59 -7.13 6.83 -23.13
N LYS A 60 -7.83 6.84 -24.28
CA LYS A 60 -7.31 7.44 -25.51
C LYS A 60 -7.03 8.94 -25.35
N GLU A 61 -7.74 9.58 -24.43
CA GLU A 61 -7.62 10.98 -24.06
C GLU A 61 -6.47 11.25 -23.06
N GLY A 62 -5.76 10.21 -22.62
CA GLY A 62 -4.63 10.32 -21.69
C GLY A 62 -4.99 10.38 -20.20
N LEU A 63 -6.28 10.19 -19.84
CA LEU A 63 -6.72 10.13 -18.45
C LEU A 63 -6.44 8.76 -17.84
N LEU A 64 -6.39 8.66 -16.50
CA LEU A 64 -6.34 7.35 -15.81
C LEU A 64 -7.51 6.48 -16.25
N ASP A 65 -7.20 5.26 -16.69
CA ASP A 65 -8.22 4.27 -17.02
C ASP A 65 -8.52 3.38 -15.82
N PHE A 66 -9.78 2.99 -15.73
CA PHE A 66 -10.31 2.18 -14.64
C PHE A 66 -11.10 1.03 -15.22
N ARG A 67 -10.84 -0.17 -14.70
CA ARG A 67 -11.55 -1.39 -15.06
C ARG A 67 -12.39 -1.89 -13.89
N ARG A 68 -13.31 -2.82 -14.18
CA ARG A 68 -13.97 -3.61 -13.15
C ARG A 68 -13.02 -4.67 -12.59
N PHE A 69 -13.28 -5.07 -11.35
CA PHE A 69 -12.64 -6.21 -10.72
C PHE A 69 -13.67 -6.97 -9.86
N GLY A 70 -13.30 -8.15 -9.37
CA GLY A 70 -14.23 -8.98 -8.59
C GLY A 70 -14.80 -8.22 -7.39
N GLY A 71 -16.12 -8.28 -7.22
CA GLY A 71 -16.81 -7.70 -6.06
C GLY A 71 -17.00 -6.18 -6.10
N THR A 72 -16.82 -5.52 -7.24
CA THR A 72 -17.05 -4.06 -7.35
C THR A 72 -18.22 -3.74 -8.28
N LYS A 73 -19.12 -2.86 -7.83
CA LYS A 73 -20.24 -2.36 -8.64
C LYS A 73 -19.81 -1.42 -9.78
N HIS A 74 -18.75 -0.64 -9.59
CA HIS A 74 -18.29 0.42 -10.48
C HIS A 74 -16.88 0.18 -11.05
N HIS A 75 -16.54 0.87 -12.15
CA HIS A 75 -15.19 0.87 -12.71
C HIS A 75 -14.25 1.74 -11.86
N ARG A 76 -13.66 1.12 -10.83
CA ARG A 76 -12.81 1.83 -9.86
C ARG A 76 -11.44 1.22 -9.63
N THR A 77 -11.07 0.20 -10.39
CA THR A 77 -9.75 -0.42 -10.28
C THR A 77 -8.75 0.25 -11.22
N ALA A 78 -7.84 1.06 -10.66
CA ALA A 78 -6.66 1.53 -11.37
C ALA A 78 -5.68 0.38 -11.62
N PHE A 79 -5.07 0.33 -12.80
CA PHE A 79 -4.20 -0.77 -13.20
C PHE A 79 -3.08 -0.31 -14.14
N ALA A 80 -1.96 -1.01 -14.11
CA ALA A 80 -0.88 -0.90 -15.08
C ALA A 80 -0.74 -2.26 -15.78
N GLY A 81 -1.43 -2.43 -16.91
CA GLY A 81 -1.49 -3.71 -17.63
C GLY A 81 -1.79 -4.90 -16.73
N ALA A 82 -0.90 -5.90 -16.73
CA ALA A 82 -0.94 -7.07 -15.85
C ALA A 82 0.03 -6.99 -14.65
N SER A 83 0.81 -5.92 -14.53
CA SER A 83 1.97 -5.83 -13.60
C SER A 83 1.81 -4.77 -12.52
N THR A 84 0.56 -4.41 -12.16
CA THR A 84 0.31 -3.29 -11.24
C THR A 84 1.08 -3.42 -9.92
N GLY A 85 1.10 -4.61 -9.30
CA GLY A 85 1.82 -4.80 -8.03
C GLY A 85 3.33 -4.54 -8.15
N GLN A 86 3.95 -5.01 -9.24
CA GLN A 86 5.36 -4.77 -9.54
C GLN A 86 5.65 -3.28 -9.75
N GLN A 87 4.79 -2.59 -10.51
CA GLN A 87 4.97 -1.15 -10.76
C GLN A 87 4.84 -0.30 -9.50
N LEU A 88 3.89 -0.65 -8.61
CA LEU A 88 3.77 0.01 -7.31
C LEU A 88 5.02 -0.22 -6.44
N LEU A 89 5.55 -1.45 -6.42
CA LEU A 89 6.75 -1.79 -5.66
C LEU A 89 7.97 -1.00 -6.16
N TYR A 90 8.16 -0.90 -7.48
CA TYR A 90 9.26 -0.12 -8.06
C TYR A 90 9.16 1.36 -7.72
N ALA A 91 7.98 1.96 -7.84
CA ALA A 91 7.79 3.36 -7.47
C ALA A 91 8.14 3.62 -6.00
N LEU A 92 7.75 2.72 -5.08
CA LEU A 92 8.10 2.85 -3.66
C LEU A 92 9.60 2.62 -3.40
N ASP A 93 10.21 1.60 -4.02
CA ASP A 93 11.66 1.33 -3.88
C ASP A 93 12.48 2.54 -4.35
N GLU A 94 12.10 3.19 -5.46
CA GLU A 94 12.72 4.42 -5.93
C GLU A 94 12.59 5.56 -4.91
N GLN A 95 11.43 5.72 -4.27
CA GLN A 95 11.28 6.71 -3.19
C GLN A 95 12.16 6.39 -1.98
N VAL A 96 12.25 5.12 -1.58
CA VAL A 96 13.12 4.67 -0.49
C VAL A 96 14.58 4.97 -0.81
N ARG A 97 15.06 4.63 -2.02
CA ARG A 97 16.43 4.96 -2.48
C ARG A 97 16.70 6.46 -2.47
N ARG A 98 15.75 7.27 -2.91
CA ARG A 98 15.88 8.73 -2.84
C ARG A 98 16.10 9.20 -1.40
N PHE A 99 15.36 8.64 -0.44
CA PHE A 99 15.52 8.98 0.97
C PHE A 99 16.77 8.38 1.61
N GLU A 100 17.25 7.24 1.13
CA GLU A 100 18.55 6.67 1.49
C GLU A 100 19.70 7.59 1.08
N VAL A 101 19.72 8.05 -0.17
CA VAL A 101 20.73 9.02 -0.65
C VAL A 101 20.67 10.34 0.13
N ALA A 102 19.48 10.73 0.57
CA ALA A 102 19.29 11.92 1.43
C ALA A 102 19.68 11.67 2.90
N GLY A 103 20.15 10.48 3.27
CA GLY A 103 20.52 10.13 4.64
C GLY A 103 19.34 10.02 5.61
N LYS A 104 18.10 9.94 5.10
CA LYS A 104 16.87 9.86 5.92
C LYS A 104 16.41 8.43 6.18
N VAL A 105 16.88 7.48 5.38
CA VAL A 105 16.57 6.05 5.50
C VAL A 105 17.86 5.25 5.50
N GLN A 106 17.97 4.32 6.45
CA GLN A 106 19.03 3.31 6.49
C GLN A 106 18.42 1.96 6.12
N LYS A 107 18.94 1.30 5.07
CA LYS A 107 18.48 -0.04 4.70
C LYS A 107 19.30 -1.13 5.41
N TYR A 108 18.59 -2.15 5.87
CA TYR A 108 19.16 -3.37 6.44
C TYR A 108 18.76 -4.57 5.57
N GLU A 109 19.42 -4.70 4.42
CA GLU A 109 19.14 -5.78 3.46
C GLU A 109 19.72 -7.12 3.93
N GLY A 110 18.93 -8.20 3.77
CA GLY A 110 19.35 -9.54 4.17
C GLY A 110 19.40 -9.78 5.68
N TRP A 111 18.63 -9.00 6.46
CA TRP A 111 18.42 -9.24 7.89
C TRP A 111 17.08 -9.92 8.11
N GLU A 112 17.07 -11.01 8.88
CA GLU A 112 15.89 -11.77 9.24
C GLU A 112 15.53 -11.49 10.71
N MET A 113 14.28 -11.10 10.97
CA MET A 113 13.80 -10.85 12.33
C MET A 113 13.69 -12.17 13.10
N MET A 114 14.27 -12.23 14.29
CA MET A 114 14.28 -13.42 15.15
C MET A 114 13.33 -13.32 16.33
N SER A 115 13.25 -12.16 16.96
CA SER A 115 12.33 -11.92 18.07
C SER A 115 12.06 -10.43 18.27
N LEU A 116 10.96 -10.12 18.95
CA LEU A 116 10.73 -8.80 19.52
C LEU A 116 11.53 -8.65 20.81
N ALA A 117 12.06 -7.45 21.07
CA ALA A 117 12.62 -7.08 22.35
C ALA A 117 11.51 -6.42 23.18
N LEU A 118 10.99 -7.14 24.18
CA LEU A 118 9.93 -6.64 25.08
C LEU A 118 10.52 -6.21 26.42
N ASP A 119 9.99 -5.14 27.00
CA ASP A 119 10.27 -4.78 28.39
C ASP A 119 9.42 -5.58 29.40
N ASP A 120 9.63 -5.33 30.69
CA ASP A 120 8.91 -5.99 31.79
C ASP A 120 7.39 -5.75 31.74
N HIS A 121 6.93 -4.73 31.00
CA HIS A 121 5.52 -4.40 30.80
C HIS A 121 4.95 -4.92 29.48
N GLN A 122 5.68 -5.79 28.76
CA GLN A 122 5.29 -6.33 27.44
C GLN A 122 5.20 -5.27 26.34
N VAL A 123 5.87 -4.13 26.50
CA VAL A 123 5.95 -3.09 25.47
C VAL A 123 7.14 -3.39 24.56
N CYS A 124 6.93 -3.32 23.23
CA CYS A 124 8.00 -3.49 22.26
C CYS A 124 9.01 -2.34 22.34
N ARG A 125 10.29 -2.68 22.49
CA ARG A 125 11.45 -1.76 22.53
C ARG A 125 12.43 -2.00 21.38
N GLY A 126 11.97 -2.68 20.33
CA GLY A 126 12.75 -3.02 19.16
C GLY A 126 12.69 -4.52 18.84
N LEU A 127 13.68 -5.00 18.09
CA LEU A 127 13.76 -6.39 17.66
C LEU A 127 15.20 -6.92 17.69
N VAL A 128 15.34 -8.24 17.70
CA VAL A 128 16.61 -8.92 17.42
C VAL A 128 16.51 -9.50 16.01
N ALA A 129 17.53 -9.27 15.19
CA ALA A 129 17.61 -9.81 13.85
C ALA A 129 18.98 -10.43 13.57
N MET A 130 19.01 -11.36 12.62
CA MET A 130 20.21 -12.04 12.15
C MET A 130 20.54 -11.60 10.73
N ASN A 131 21.80 -11.24 10.47
CA ASN A 131 22.28 -11.02 9.12
C ASN A 131 22.46 -12.39 8.42
N LEU A 132 21.76 -12.61 7.31
CA LEU A 132 21.75 -13.89 6.60
C LEU A 132 23.08 -14.22 5.88
N ARG A 133 24.00 -13.25 5.75
CA ARG A 133 25.32 -13.47 5.13
C ARG A 133 26.40 -13.72 6.17
N SER A 134 26.45 -12.91 7.23
CA SER A 134 27.46 -13.02 8.29
C SER A 134 27.05 -13.89 9.47
N LEU A 135 25.76 -14.24 9.58
CA LEU A 135 25.13 -14.86 10.75
C LEU A 135 25.26 -14.02 12.04
N GLU A 136 25.59 -12.74 11.91
CA GLU A 136 25.63 -11.81 13.04
C GLU A 136 24.22 -11.61 13.61
N LEU A 137 24.07 -11.83 14.91
CA LEU A 137 22.88 -11.46 15.66
C LEU A 137 23.05 -10.05 16.24
N LYS A 138 22.05 -9.19 16.02
CA LYS A 138 22.06 -7.81 16.48
C LYS A 138 20.70 -7.39 17.02
N ALA A 139 20.71 -6.62 18.11
CA ALA A 139 19.54 -5.93 18.61
C ALA A 139 19.39 -4.55 17.94
N PHE A 140 18.17 -4.24 17.52
CA PHE A 140 17.74 -2.98 16.93
C PHE A 140 16.75 -2.31 17.88
N PRO A 141 17.24 -1.52 18.85
CA PRO A 141 16.37 -0.80 19.79
C PRO A 141 15.62 0.33 19.06
N ALA A 142 14.33 0.45 19.32
CA ALA A 142 13.46 1.48 18.75
C ALA A 142 12.24 1.73 19.65
N ASP A 143 11.65 2.91 19.55
CA ASP A 143 10.42 3.31 20.24
C ASP A 143 9.17 3.28 19.34
N ALA A 144 9.33 3.03 18.04
CA ALA A 144 8.29 2.79 17.04
C ALA A 144 8.81 1.97 15.85
#